data_AF-A0A2E3NND4-F1
#
_entry.id   AF-A0A2E3NND4-F1
#
_cell.length_a   1.000
_cell.length_b   1.000
_cell.length_c   1.000
_cell.angle_alpha   90.00
_cell.angle_beta   90.00
_cell.angle_gamma   90.00
#
_symmetry.space_group_name_H-M   'P 1'
#
loop_
_entity.id
_entity.type
_entity.pdbx_description
1 polymer ?
#
loop_
_entity_poly.entity_id
_entity_poly.type
_entity_poly.pdbx_seq_one_letter_code
_entity_poly.pdbx_strand_id
1 'polypeptide(L)'
;MRWPTKLMCWPRRGVVYHHQPIEFSTPGRDDLNRFSATLAACEDRPVLVHCALNMRVSAMVFLDRIERQGMMPAQALPDLLAIWTPEGPWRALIDTVLSDNGHAPLPE
;
A
#
# COMPACT_ATOMS: atom_id res chain seq x y z
N MET A 1 -18.43 -22.08 26.55
CA MET A 1 -17.36 -22.09 25.52
C MET A 1 -16.93 -20.66 25.28
N ARG A 2 -15.66 -20.35 25.56
CA ARG A 2 -15.09 -19.01 25.54
C ARG A 2 -14.08 -18.99 24.40
N TRP A 3 -14.40 -18.29 23.31
CA TRP A 3 -13.48 -18.14 22.18
C TRP A 3 -12.44 -17.07 22.56
N PRO A 4 -11.13 -17.38 22.63
CA PRO A 4 -10.13 -16.34 22.77
C PRO A 4 -9.92 -15.69 21.39
N THR A 5 -10.33 -14.44 21.26
CA THR A 5 -9.94 -13.58 20.15
C THR A 5 -8.43 -13.34 20.22
N LYS A 6 -7.71 -13.78 19.17
CA LYS A 6 -6.27 -13.58 18.90
C LYS A 6 -5.30 -14.23 19.89
N LEU A 7 -4.93 -15.47 19.61
CA LEU A 7 -3.64 -16.04 19.99
C LEU A 7 -2.90 -16.45 18.72
N MET A 8 -1.81 -15.76 18.43
CA MET A 8 -0.88 -16.09 17.36
C MET A 8 0.49 -16.30 18.02
N CYS A 9 0.87 -17.58 18.19
CA CYS A 9 2.14 -17.99 18.78
C CYS A 9 3.14 -18.23 17.64
N TRP A 10 4.25 -17.45 17.59
CA TRP A 10 5.34 -17.67 16.63
C TRP A 10 6.68 -17.81 17.39
N PRO A 11 7.53 -18.79 17.06
CA PRO A 11 8.80 -19.00 17.76
C PRO A 11 9.77 -17.82 17.53
N ARG A 12 10.12 -17.12 18.62
CA ARG A 12 11.32 -16.29 18.91
C ARG A 12 12.13 -15.65 17.76
N ARG A 13 11.51 -15.21 16.67
CA ARG A 13 12.07 -14.16 15.81
C ARG A 13 11.13 -12.97 15.94
N GLY A 14 11.60 -11.92 16.62
CA GLY A 14 10.80 -10.72 16.86
C GLY A 14 10.24 -10.17 15.54
N VAL A 15 9.01 -9.67 15.58
CA VAL A 15 8.45 -8.89 14.49
C VAL A 15 9.11 -7.51 14.55
N VAL A 16 9.70 -7.07 13.44
CA VAL A 16 10.16 -5.68 13.32
C VAL A 16 8.95 -4.86 12.92
N TYR A 17 8.63 -3.85 13.72
CA TYR A 17 7.47 -2.99 13.50
C TYR A 17 7.91 -1.64 12.96
N HIS A 18 7.42 -1.30 11.77
CA HIS A 18 7.61 0.02 11.16
C HIS A 18 6.28 0.78 11.23
N HIS A 19 6.26 1.89 11.98
CA HIS A 19 5.11 2.78 12.01
C HIS A 19 5.28 3.88 10.96
N GLN A 20 4.35 3.95 10.00
CA GLN A 20 4.32 4.97 8.97
C GLN A 20 3.00 5.75 9.04
N PRO A 21 3.00 6.94 9.65
CA PRO A 21 1.81 7.78 9.66
C PRO A 21 1.59 8.38 8.27
N ILE A 22 0.45 8.07 7.67
CA ILE A 22 -0.03 8.69 6.43
C ILE A 22 -1.37 9.33 6.74
N GLU A 23 -1.42 10.65 6.56
CA GLU A 23 -2.64 11.44 6.71
C GLU A 23 -3.59 11.09 5.57
N PHE A 24 -4.82 10.68 5.90
CA PHE A 24 -5.74 10.18 4.87
C PHE A 24 -6.27 11.31 3.99
N SER A 25 -6.39 12.52 4.54
CA SER A 25 -6.89 13.68 3.82
C SER A 25 -5.85 14.33 2.89
N THR A 26 -4.56 14.07 3.10
CA THR A 26 -3.46 14.68 2.33
C THR A 26 -2.32 13.68 2.05
N PRO A 27 -2.57 12.55 1.37
CA PRO A 27 -1.52 11.65 0.93
C PRO A 27 -0.59 12.33 -0.09
N GLY A 28 0.72 12.08 0.02
CA GLY A 28 1.71 12.70 -0.86
C GLY A 28 2.76 11.74 -1.42
N ARG A 29 3.56 12.24 -2.38
CA ARG A 29 4.68 11.50 -2.96
C ARG A 29 5.73 11.11 -1.91
N ASP A 30 5.95 11.95 -0.90
CA ASP A 30 6.85 11.64 0.20
C ASP A 30 6.36 10.47 1.07
N ASP A 31 5.04 10.27 1.18
CA ASP A 31 4.49 9.09 1.84
C ASP A 31 4.82 7.82 1.04
N LEU A 32 4.60 7.87 -0.28
CA LEU A 32 4.93 6.77 -1.19
C LEU A 32 6.43 6.45 -1.16
N ASN A 33 7.30 7.45 -1.26
CA ASN A 33 8.75 7.26 -1.21
C ASN A 33 9.20 6.57 0.09
N ARG A 34 8.69 7.02 1.23
CA ARG A 34 8.98 6.41 2.55
C ARG A 34 8.43 5.00 2.64
N PHE A 35 7.23 4.77 2.13
CA PHE A 35 6.58 3.47 2.07
C PHE A 35 7.42 2.47 1.26
N SER A 36 7.73 2.81 0.00
CA SER A 36 8.54 2.00 -0.90
C SER A 36 9.94 1.70 -0.35
N ALA A 37 10.61 2.68 0.25
CA ALA A 37 11.91 2.47 0.89
C ALA A 37 11.84 1.47 2.05
N THR A 38 10.75 1.53 2.84
CA THR A 38 10.54 0.60 3.97
C THR A 38 10.21 -0.81 3.49
N LEU A 39 9.40 -0.94 2.43
CA LEU A 39 9.12 -2.23 1.78
C LEU A 39 10.39 -2.85 1.19
N ALA A 40 11.18 -2.06 0.46
CA ALA A 40 12.44 -2.50 -0.13
C ALA A 40 13.43 -3.02 0.94
N ALA A 41 13.51 -2.35 2.09
CA ALA A 41 14.34 -2.80 3.21
C ALA A 41 13.86 -4.11 3.87
N CYS A 42 12.65 -4.57 3.55
CA CYS A 42 12.04 -5.77 4.11
C CYS A 42 11.85 -6.90 3.09
N GLU A 43 12.40 -6.82 1.88
CA GLU A 43 12.11 -7.79 0.81
C GLU A 43 12.56 -9.22 1.09
N ASP A 44 13.61 -9.41 1.88
CA ASP A 44 14.15 -10.73 2.22
C ASP A 44 13.31 -11.51 3.26
N ARG A 45 12.12 -11.00 3.63
CA ARG A 45 11.27 -11.57 4.67
C ARG A 45 9.78 -11.40 4.37
N PRO A 46 8.91 -12.28 4.89
CA PRO A 46 7.48 -12.05 4.84
C PRO A 46 7.11 -10.74 5.53
N VAL A 47 6.39 -9.87 4.82
CA VAL A 47 5.91 -8.57 5.32
C VAL A 47 4.39 -8.57 5.42
N LEU A 48 3.87 -8.13 6.57
CA LEU A 48 2.47 -7.78 6.73
C LEU A 48 2.34 -6.26 6.82
N VAL A 49 1.63 -5.67 5.85
CA VAL A 49 1.30 -4.25 5.85
C VAL A 49 -0.20 -4.11 6.06
N HIS A 50 -0.63 -3.24 6.96
CA HIS A 50 -2.05 -3.01 7.21
C HIS A 50 -2.31 -1.56 7.65
N CYS A 51 -3.56 -1.13 7.50
CA CYS A 51 -4.07 0.04 8.21
C CYS A 51 -5.43 -0.30 8.86
N ALA A 52 -6.22 0.70 9.27
CA ALA A 52 -7.53 0.43 9.88
C ALA A 52 -8.51 -0.31 8.94
N LEU A 53 -8.55 0.09 7.66
CA LEU A 53 -9.47 -0.44 6.64
C LEU A 53 -8.75 -0.91 5.37
N ASN A 54 -7.43 -1.07 5.41
CA ASN A 54 -6.55 -1.37 4.28
C ASN A 54 -6.58 -0.41 3.08
N MET A 55 -7.37 0.66 3.10
CA MET A 55 -7.46 1.64 2.01
C MET A 55 -6.12 2.32 1.68
N ARG A 56 -5.40 2.81 2.70
CA ARG A 56 -4.08 3.46 2.53
C ARG A 56 -3.06 2.50 1.94
N VAL A 57 -3.06 1.28 2.48
CA VAL A 57 -2.09 0.25 2.13
C VAL A 57 -2.32 -0.25 0.71
N SER A 58 -3.57 -0.52 0.32
CA SER A 58 -3.85 -0.98 -1.03
C SER A 58 -3.44 0.06 -2.07
N ALA A 59 -3.69 1.34 -1.83
CA ALA A 59 -3.26 2.42 -2.72
C ALA A 59 -1.73 2.54 -2.78
N MET A 60 -1.04 2.50 -1.64
CA MET A 60 0.43 2.60 -1.60
C MET A 60 1.12 1.38 -2.23
N VAL A 61 0.58 0.16 -2.03
CA VAL A 61 1.07 -1.05 -2.69
C VAL A 61 0.83 -1.02 -4.20
N PHE A 62 -0.32 -0.52 -4.64
CA PHE A 62 -0.59 -0.33 -6.06
C PHE A 62 0.46 0.59 -6.71
N LEU A 63 0.76 1.72 -6.08
CA LEU A 63 1.76 2.67 -6.57
C LEU A 63 3.20 2.11 -6.53
N ASP A 64 3.59 1.41 -5.45
CA ASP A 64 4.91 0.76 -5.35
C ASP A 64 5.14 -0.27 -6.47
N ARG A 65 4.11 -1.05 -6.83
CA ARG A 65 4.21 -2.05 -7.91
C ARG A 65 4.44 -1.40 -9.27
N ILE A 66 3.86 -0.23 -9.51
CA ILE A 66 4.06 0.49 -10.77
C ILE A 66 5.46 1.10 -10.80
N GLU A 67 5.83 1.91 -9.80
CA GLU A 67 7.10 2.66 -9.82
C GLU A 67 8.33 1.75 -9.68
N ARG A 68 8.24 0.74 -8.80
CA ARG A 68 9.42 -0.05 -8.40
C ARG A 68 9.52 -1.39 -9.10
N GLN A 69 8.37 -2.00 -9.43
CA GLN A 69 8.33 -3.31 -10.08
C GLN A 69 8.01 -3.20 -11.59
N GLY A 70 7.69 -1.99 -12.10
CA GLY A 70 7.35 -1.78 -13.50
C GLY A 70 6.06 -2.51 -13.92
N MET A 71 5.19 -2.83 -12.96
CA MET A 71 3.95 -3.56 -13.23
C MET A 71 2.97 -2.68 -13.98
N MET A 72 2.31 -3.24 -15.00
CA MET A 72 1.29 -2.51 -15.73
C MET A 72 0.10 -2.20 -14.81
N PRO A 73 -0.45 -0.96 -14.82
CA PRO A 73 -1.58 -0.59 -13.96
C PRO A 73 -2.77 -1.54 -14.08
N ALA A 74 -3.06 -2.04 -15.29
CA ALA A 74 -4.13 -3.00 -15.55
C ALA A 74 -3.99 -4.32 -14.77
N GLN A 75 -2.78 -4.71 -14.38
CA GLN A 75 -2.52 -5.91 -13.58
C GLN A 75 -2.67 -5.65 -12.07
N ALA A 76 -2.28 -4.47 -11.60
CA ALA A 76 -2.33 -4.11 -10.19
C ALA A 76 -3.68 -3.53 -9.75
N LEU A 77 -4.43 -2.92 -10.67
CA LEU A 77 -5.68 -2.19 -10.38
C LEU A 77 -6.78 -3.07 -9.76
N PRO A 78 -7.00 -4.33 -10.18
CA PRO A 78 -8.02 -5.18 -9.56
C PRO A 78 -7.83 -5.38 -8.05
N ASP A 79 -6.58 -5.48 -7.59
CA ASP A 79 -6.26 -5.64 -6.15
C ASP A 79 -6.62 -4.38 -5.34
N LEU A 80 -6.44 -3.20 -5.93
CA LEU A 80 -6.84 -1.94 -5.31
C LEU A 80 -8.36 -1.83 -5.22
N LEU A 81 -9.04 -2.07 -6.34
CA LEU A 81 -10.50 -1.96 -6.46
C LEU A 81 -11.26 -3.01 -5.65
N ALA A 82 -10.65 -4.18 -5.38
CA ALA A 82 -11.22 -5.18 -4.48
C ALA A 82 -11.38 -4.67 -3.05
N ILE A 83 -10.61 -3.65 -2.65
CA ILE A 83 -10.69 -3.03 -1.32
C ILE A 83 -11.59 -1.79 -1.36
N TRP A 84 -11.36 -0.89 -2.32
CA TRP A 84 -12.11 0.35 -2.46
C TRP A 84 -11.81 1.07 -3.77
N THR A 85 -12.70 1.98 -4.18
CA THR A 85 -12.48 2.91 -5.29
C THR A 85 -11.82 4.19 -4.77
N PRO A 86 -10.60 4.55 -5.21
CA PRO A 86 -9.93 5.77 -4.78
C PRO A 86 -10.68 7.03 -5.23
N GLU A 87 -10.87 7.95 -4.30
CA GLU A 87 -11.53 9.24 -4.52
C GLU A 87 -10.70 10.39 -3.93
N GLY A 88 -11.01 11.61 -4.33
CA GLY A 88 -10.43 12.84 -3.79
C GLY A 88 -8.88 12.85 -3.85
N PRO A 89 -8.18 13.09 -2.74
CA PRO A 89 -6.74 13.28 -2.76
C PRO A 89 -5.96 11.99 -3.09
N TRP A 90 -6.53 10.82 -2.80
CA TRP A 90 -5.93 9.53 -3.18
C TRP A 90 -5.99 9.30 -4.69
N ARG A 91 -7.14 9.63 -5.31
CA ARG A 91 -7.28 9.60 -6.76
C ARG A 91 -6.28 10.54 -7.42
N ALA A 92 -6.17 11.78 -6.92
CA ALA A 92 -5.22 12.77 -7.44
C ALA A 92 -3.75 12.30 -7.33
N LEU A 93 -3.36 11.71 -6.19
CA LEU A 93 -2.03 11.13 -6.03
C LEU A 93 -1.78 10.01 -7.03
N ILE A 94 -2.75 9.09 -7.18
CA ILE A 94 -2.62 7.95 -8.09
C ILE A 94 -2.47 8.42 -9.54
N ASP A 95 -3.35 9.31 -10.00
CA ASP A 95 -3.32 9.81 -11.38
C ASP A 95 -2.02 10.56 -11.68
N THR A 96 -1.48 11.30 -10.70
CA THR A 96 -0.19 11.97 -10.82
C THR A 96 0.94 10.96 -11.02
N VAL A 97 1.02 9.94 -10.17
CA VAL A 97 2.07 8.91 -10.25
C VAL A 97 1.94 8.08 -11.53
N LEU A 98 0.72 7.74 -11.96
CA LEU A 98 0.50 7.06 -13.24
C LEU A 98 1.02 7.88 -14.41
N SER A 99 0.69 9.18 -14.44
CA SER A 99 1.13 10.09 -15.49
C SER A 99 2.66 10.24 -15.51
N ASP A 100 3.29 10.36 -14.35
CA ASP A 100 4.76 10.42 -14.21
C ASP A 100 5.45 9.16 -14.76
N ASN A 101 4.79 8.01 -14.70
CA ASN A 101 5.28 6.72 -15.21
C ASN A 101 4.80 6.43 -16.65
N GLY A 102 4.20 7.41 -17.34
CA GLY A 102 3.76 7.27 -18.73
C GLY A 102 2.49 6.43 -18.91
N HIS A 103 1.70 6.26 -17.86
CA HIS A 103 0.41 5.58 -17.90
C HIS A 103 -0.75 6.58 -17.93
N ALA A 104 -1.87 6.15 -18.51
CA ALA A 104 -3.12 6.91 -18.42
C ALA A 104 -3.60 6.98 -16.95
N PRO A 105 -4.31 8.06 -16.56
CA PRO A 105 -4.97 8.12 -15.27
C PRO A 105 -5.99 6.98 -15.12
N LEU A 106 -6.45 6.74 -13.90
CA LEU A 106 -7.46 5.73 -13.66
C LEU A 106 -8.72 5.99 -14.52
N PRO A 107 -9.46 4.94 -14.92
CA PRO A 107 -10.76 5.13 -15.55
C PRO A 107 -11.72 5.86 -14.60
N GLU A 108 -12.72 6.55 -15.17
CA GLU A 108 -13.83 7.13 -14.41
C GLU A 108 -14.71 6.06 -13.76
#